data_AF-A0A139RJB8-F1
#
_entry.id   AF-A0A139RJB8-F1
#
_cell.length_a   1.000
_cell.length_b   1.000
_cell.length_c   1.000
_cell.angle_alpha   90.00
_cell.angle_beta   90.00
_cell.angle_gamma   90.00
#
_symmetry.space_group_name_H-M   'P 1'
#
loop_
_entity.id
_entity.type
_entity.pdbx_description
1 polymer ?
#
loop_
_entity_poly.entity_id
_entity_poly.type
_entity_poly.pdbx_seq_one_letter_code
_entity_poly.pdbx_strand_id
1 'polypeptide(L)'
;MHILVLHPQKDGSIALLQDHPLVYIIYGLAMAAFFEETARLIFFKWLEKKRNLEKADALAYGLGHGGLELIFLGVTSLVNLYIVLSAVQTQNPQVLKLLSENMLKTIQSLSVWQIYLLGFERILALGFQLLLTVWVYQAVRQKKWIYLLAAYGIHAFFDLAPSLAQVGWLTNPVLVEVVLALELVLVAYGTKAIFCKKS
;
A
#
# COMPACT_ATOMS: atom_id res chain seq x y z
N MET A 1 8.53 -10.08 -14.93
CA MET A 1 7.49 -9.16 -15.44
C MET A 1 7.78 -7.71 -15.05
N HIS A 2 7.83 -7.34 -13.77
CA HIS A 2 8.20 -5.96 -13.35
C HIS A 2 9.52 -5.43 -13.92
N ILE A 3 10.60 -6.22 -13.96
CA ILE A 3 11.89 -5.82 -14.55
C ILE A 3 11.75 -5.46 -16.05
N LEU A 4 10.87 -6.16 -16.77
CA LEU A 4 10.63 -5.95 -18.20
C LEU A 4 9.71 -4.78 -18.50
N VAL A 5 9.00 -4.24 -17.51
CA VAL A 5 8.11 -3.08 -17.72
C VAL A 5 8.75 -1.83 -17.15
N LEU A 6 9.21 -1.92 -15.90
CA LEU A 6 9.83 -0.81 -15.17
C LEU A 6 11.25 -0.52 -15.63
N HIS A 7 11.98 -1.51 -16.17
CA HIS A 7 13.36 -1.37 -16.63
C HIS A 7 14.25 -0.54 -15.68
N PRO A 8 14.35 -0.93 -14.40
CA PRO A 8 15.15 -0.19 -13.43
C PRO A 8 16.62 -0.18 -13.86
N GLN A 9 17.21 1.01 -13.84
CA GLN A 9 18.62 1.22 -14.16
C GLN A 9 19.51 0.86 -12.96
N LYS A 10 20.82 0.75 -13.20
CA LYS A 10 21.80 0.40 -12.15
C LYS A 10 21.86 1.42 -11.01
N ASP A 11 21.48 2.66 -11.28
CA ASP A 11 21.39 3.74 -10.30
C ASP A 11 20.04 3.79 -9.56
N GLY A 12 19.14 2.84 -9.84
CA GLY A 12 17.81 2.76 -9.25
C GLY A 12 16.76 3.64 -9.93
N SER A 13 17.12 4.40 -10.97
CA SER A 13 16.14 5.17 -11.74
C SER A 13 15.23 4.26 -12.58
N ILE A 14 13.99 4.69 -12.77
CA ILE A 14 12.98 4.01 -13.59
C ILE A 14 12.58 4.99 -14.68
N ALA A 15 12.94 4.72 -15.93
CA ALA A 15 12.63 5.61 -17.05
C ALA A 15 11.13 5.87 -17.18
N LEU A 16 10.30 4.84 -16.96
CA LEU A 16 8.84 4.96 -16.99
C LEU A 16 8.30 5.95 -15.94
N LEU A 17 8.93 6.04 -14.76
CA LEU A 17 8.55 6.97 -13.72
C LEU A 17 8.85 8.43 -14.13
N GLN A 18 9.94 8.65 -14.87
CA GLN A 18 10.40 9.98 -15.28
C GLN A 18 9.71 10.46 -16.55
N ASP A 19 9.65 9.61 -17.57
CA ASP A 19 9.19 9.98 -18.92
C ASP A 19 7.68 9.82 -19.09
N HIS A 20 7.09 8.82 -18.40
CA HIS A 20 5.68 8.44 -18.57
C HIS A 20 5.00 8.11 -17.23
N PRO A 21 4.95 9.07 -16.28
CA PRO A 21 4.48 8.83 -14.90
C PRO A 21 3.06 8.26 -14.82
N LEU A 22 2.17 8.62 -15.75
CA LEU A 22 0.82 8.07 -15.82
C LEU A 22 0.82 6.56 -16.09
N VAL A 23 1.67 6.10 -17.02
CA VAL A 23 1.79 4.67 -17.35
C VAL A 23 2.37 3.91 -16.16
N TYR A 24 3.37 4.51 -15.49
CA TYR A 24 3.95 3.96 -14.27
C TYR A 24 2.87 3.78 -13.18
N ILE A 25 2.04 4.81 -12.93
CA ILE A 25 0.96 4.75 -11.94
C ILE A 25 -0.04 3.65 -12.31
N ILE A 26 -0.61 3.68 -13.52
CA ILE A 26 -1.63 2.70 -13.92
C ILE A 26 -1.11 1.26 -13.80
N TYR A 27 0.13 1.03 -14.25
CA TYR A 27 0.76 -0.27 -14.14
C TYR A 27 0.97 -0.67 -12.67
N GLY A 28 1.49 0.24 -11.84
CA GLY A 28 1.70 0.01 -10.40
C GLY A 28 0.42 -0.37 -9.68
N LEU A 29 -0.64 0.44 -9.82
CA LEU A 29 -1.96 0.21 -9.23
C LEU A 29 -2.55 -1.13 -9.67
N ALA A 30 -2.50 -1.43 -10.97
CA ALA A 30 -3.03 -2.67 -11.49
C ALA A 30 -2.27 -3.89 -10.96
N MET A 31 -0.95 -3.82 -10.85
CA MET A 31 -0.14 -4.94 -10.38
C MET A 31 -0.20 -5.15 -8.88
N ALA A 32 -0.22 -4.09 -8.07
CA ALA A 32 -0.42 -4.19 -6.62
C ALA A 32 -1.75 -4.91 -6.32
N ALA A 33 -2.85 -4.37 -6.86
CA ALA A 33 -4.16 -4.98 -6.73
C ALA A 33 -4.19 -6.42 -7.29
N PHE A 34 -3.62 -6.65 -8.47
CA PHE A 34 -3.61 -7.98 -9.08
C PHE A 34 -2.92 -9.01 -8.18
N PHE A 35 -1.69 -8.75 -7.73
CA PHE A 35 -0.93 -9.75 -6.99
C PHE A 35 -1.50 -9.99 -5.60
N GLU A 36 -1.84 -8.93 -4.86
CA GLU A 36 -2.30 -9.06 -3.48
C GLU A 36 -3.69 -9.71 -3.40
N GLU A 37 -4.66 -9.23 -4.17
CA GLU A 37 -6.01 -9.79 -4.15
C GLU A 37 -6.04 -11.21 -4.74
N THR A 38 -5.18 -11.52 -5.73
CA THR A 38 -5.08 -12.88 -6.26
C THR A 38 -4.44 -13.83 -5.26
N ALA A 39 -3.38 -13.42 -4.55
CA ALA A 39 -2.79 -14.23 -3.49
C ALA A 39 -3.82 -14.54 -2.39
N ARG A 40 -4.59 -13.54 -1.99
CA ARG A 40 -5.69 -13.68 -1.04
C ARG A 40 -6.80 -14.62 -1.55
N LEU A 41 -7.17 -14.52 -2.83
CA LEU A 41 -8.13 -15.41 -3.47
C LEU A 41 -7.65 -16.86 -3.45
N ILE A 42 -6.38 -17.09 -3.82
CA ILE A 42 -5.76 -18.42 -3.83
C ILE A 42 -5.78 -18.99 -2.42
N PHE A 43 -5.40 -18.19 -1.42
CA PHE A 43 -5.43 -18.60 -0.01
C PHE A 43 -6.84 -19.02 0.43
N PHE A 44 -7.87 -18.20 0.21
CA PHE A 44 -9.23 -18.54 0.65
C PHE A 44 -9.82 -19.73 -0.13
N LYS A 45 -9.55 -19.86 -1.43
CA LYS A 45 -9.94 -21.05 -2.20
C LYS A 45 -9.25 -22.31 -1.68
N TRP A 46 -7.99 -22.21 -1.30
CA TRP A 46 -7.26 -23.33 -0.70
C TRP A 46 -7.82 -23.70 0.67
N LEU A 47 -8.08 -22.71 1.53
CA LEU A 47 -8.61 -22.93 2.87
C LEU A 47 -10.04 -23.51 2.84
N GLU A 48 -10.88 -23.03 1.93
CA GLU A 48 -12.25 -23.53 1.74
C GLU A 48 -12.29 -25.01 1.34
N LYS A 49 -11.30 -25.48 0.57
CA LYS A 49 -11.16 -26.91 0.24
C LYS A 49 -10.84 -27.78 1.46
N LYS A 50 -10.32 -27.18 2.54
CA LYS A 50 -9.90 -27.90 3.76
C LYS A 50 -10.97 -27.84 4.84
N ARG A 51 -11.69 -26.72 4.95
CA ARG A 51 -12.78 -26.53 5.92
C ARG A 51 -13.69 -25.37 5.52
N ASN A 52 -14.81 -25.25 6.22
CA ASN A 52 -15.69 -24.10 6.09
C ASN A 52 -14.97 -22.80 6.51
N LEU A 53 -15.19 -21.75 5.72
CA LEU A 53 -14.61 -20.43 5.94
C LEU A 53 -15.41 -19.65 7.00
N GLU A 54 -14.72 -19.17 8.02
CA GLU A 54 -15.27 -18.40 9.12
C GLU A 54 -14.90 -16.93 9.00
N LYS A 55 -15.69 -16.05 9.64
CA LYS A 55 -15.37 -14.62 9.70
C LYS A 55 -14.00 -14.36 10.34
N ALA A 56 -13.62 -15.19 11.32
CA ALA A 56 -12.32 -15.13 11.96
C ALA A 56 -11.16 -15.34 10.96
N ASP A 57 -11.36 -16.12 9.90
CA ASP A 57 -10.32 -16.35 8.88
C ASP A 57 -10.00 -15.09 8.09
N ALA A 58 -11.04 -14.33 7.74
CA ALA A 58 -10.87 -13.05 7.06
C ALA A 58 -10.11 -12.05 7.92
N LEU A 59 -10.47 -11.97 9.21
CA LEU A 59 -9.79 -11.06 10.14
C LEU A 59 -8.35 -11.50 10.42
N ALA A 60 -8.11 -12.79 10.62
CA ALA A 60 -6.78 -13.34 10.87
C ALA A 60 -5.85 -13.17 9.66
N TYR A 61 -6.35 -13.44 8.44
CA TYR A 61 -5.58 -13.22 7.22
C TYR A 61 -5.24 -11.74 7.04
N GLY A 62 -6.22 -10.84 7.16
CA GLY A 62 -6.00 -9.41 7.00
C GLY A 62 -5.01 -8.85 8.04
N LEU A 63 -5.10 -9.30 9.29
CA LEU A 63 -4.15 -8.92 10.35
C LEU A 63 -2.75 -9.44 10.06
N GLY A 64 -2.63 -10.68 9.59
CA GLY A 64 -1.34 -11.27 9.23
C GLY A 64 -0.69 -10.55 8.04
N HIS A 65 -1.45 -10.32 6.97
CA HIS A 65 -0.98 -9.63 5.76
C HIS A 65 -0.58 -8.19 6.07
N GLY A 66 -1.52 -7.37 6.57
CA GLY A 66 -1.25 -5.97 6.87
C GLY A 66 -0.21 -5.78 7.99
N GLY A 67 -0.14 -6.71 8.95
CA GLY A 67 0.91 -6.73 9.96
C GLY A 67 2.31 -6.97 9.39
N LEU A 68 2.44 -7.91 8.44
CA LEU A 68 3.70 -8.16 7.73
C LEU A 68 4.11 -6.95 6.87
N GLU A 69 3.17 -6.31 6.19
CA GLU A 69 3.44 -5.06 5.47
C GLU A 69 3.94 -3.96 6.39
N LEU A 70 3.29 -3.78 7.54
CA LEU A 70 3.69 -2.78 8.54
C LEU A 70 5.08 -3.06 9.09
N ILE A 71 5.45 -4.32 9.31
CA ILE A 71 6.81 -4.70 9.70
C ILE A 71 7.80 -4.41 8.57
N PHE A 72 7.52 -4.89 7.35
CA PHE A 72 8.45 -4.76 6.23
C PHE A 72 8.68 -3.29 5.87
N LEU A 73 7.62 -2.54 5.61
CA LEU A 73 7.68 -1.13 5.25
C LEU A 73 8.09 -0.26 6.44
N GLY A 74 7.66 -0.60 7.66
CA GLY A 74 8.03 0.12 8.88
C GLY A 74 9.52 0.02 9.16
N VAL A 75 10.10 -1.18 9.10
CA VAL A 75 11.55 -1.36 9.28
C VAL A 75 12.34 -0.64 8.21
N THR A 76 11.96 -0.75 6.92
CA THR A 76 12.62 0.01 5.85
C THR A 76 12.53 1.52 6.07
N SER A 77 11.39 2.03 6.53
CA SER A 77 11.21 3.45 6.83
C SER A 77 12.08 3.91 8.00
N LEU A 78 12.21 3.10 9.06
CA LEU A 78 13.08 3.39 10.20
C LEU A 78 14.57 3.38 9.81
N VAL A 79 14.99 2.45 8.95
CA VAL A 79 16.36 2.41 8.41
C VAL A 79 16.63 3.66 7.58
N ASN A 80 15.70 4.06 6.70
CA ASN A 80 15.84 5.30 5.92
C ASN A 80 15.91 6.53 6.83
N LEU A 81 15.03 6.62 7.84
CA LEU A 81 15.07 7.71 8.83
C LEU A 81 16.42 7.76 9.57
N TYR A 82 16.95 6.60 9.96
CA TYR A 82 18.27 6.52 10.61
C TYR A 82 19.40 7.02 9.70
N ILE A 83 19.40 6.64 8.41
CA ILE A 83 20.39 7.11 7.42
C ILE A 83 20.29 8.64 7.29
N VAL A 84 19.07 9.17 7.16
CA VAL A 84 18.81 10.61 7.07
C VAL A 84 19.34 11.35 8.30
N LEU A 85 18.98 10.91 9.50
CA LEU A 85 19.41 11.54 10.75
C LEU A 85 20.93 11.48 10.91
N SER A 86 21.54 10.35 10.55
CA SER A 86 22.99 10.17 10.58
C SER A 86 23.70 11.12 9.60
N ALA A 87 23.14 11.29 8.39
CA ALA A 87 23.67 12.22 7.38
C ALA A 87 23.65 13.67 7.86
N VAL A 88 22.52 14.09 8.46
CA VAL A 88 22.32 15.44 9.00
C VAL A 88 23.24 15.70 10.20
N GLN A 89 23.36 14.74 11.11
CA GLN A 89 24.13 14.92 12.35
C GLN A 89 25.65 14.90 12.13
N THR A 90 26.14 14.01 11.26
CA THR A 90 27.59 13.80 11.09
C THR A 90 28.21 14.64 9.97
N GLN A 91 27.38 15.18 9.06
CA GLN A 91 27.83 15.79 7.79
C GLN A 91 28.83 14.90 7.02
N ASN A 92 28.80 13.59 7.22
CA ASN A 92 29.80 12.68 6.68
C ASN A 92 29.67 12.60 5.15
N PRO A 93 30.72 12.96 4.39
CA PRO A 93 30.70 12.94 2.92
C PRO A 93 30.39 11.56 2.33
N GLN A 94 30.70 10.47 3.04
CA GLN A 94 30.38 9.11 2.59
C GLN A 94 28.89 8.80 2.73
N VAL A 95 28.23 9.31 3.77
CA VAL A 95 26.78 9.14 3.96
C VAL A 95 26.01 10.02 3.00
N LEU A 96 26.47 11.26 2.76
CA LEU A 96 25.86 12.16 1.77
C LEU A 96 25.91 11.59 0.35
N LYS A 97 26.95 10.80 0.00
CA LYS A 97 27.04 10.10 -1.30
C LYS A 97 26.05 8.95 -1.47
N LEU A 98 25.47 8.44 -0.37
CA LEU A 98 24.44 7.39 -0.41
C LEU A 98 23.03 7.98 -0.64
N LEU A 99 22.87 9.29 -0.51
CA LEU A 99 21.61 9.98 -0.71
C LEU A 99 21.50 10.47 -2.16
N SER A 100 20.37 10.21 -2.81
CA SER A 100 20.07 10.85 -4.09
C SER A 100 19.81 12.35 -3.90
N GLU A 101 19.99 13.15 -4.96
CA GLU A 101 19.65 14.59 -4.90
C GLU A 101 18.20 14.84 -4.47
N ASN A 102 17.29 13.95 -4.87
CA ASN A 102 15.89 13.99 -4.46
C ASN A 102 15.74 13.71 -2.96
N MET A 103 16.45 12.72 -2.40
CA MET A 103 16.46 12.50 -0.95
C MET A 103 16.99 13.71 -0.21
N LEU A 104 18.07 14.34 -0.67
CA LEU A 104 18.63 15.54 -0.02
C LEU A 104 17.63 16.71 0.00
N LYS A 105 16.95 16.98 -1.12
CA LYS A 105 15.89 18.00 -1.18
C LYS A 105 14.72 17.66 -0.26
N THR A 106 14.30 16.40 -0.23
CA THR A 106 13.24 15.93 0.67
C THR A 106 13.63 16.09 2.14
N ILE A 107 14.86 15.73 2.52
CA ILE A 107 15.37 15.89 3.89
C ILE A 107 15.41 17.36 4.31
N GLN A 108 15.87 18.25 3.43
CA GLN A 108 15.96 19.69 3.71
C GLN A 108 14.59 20.37 3.81
N SER A 109 13.57 19.81 3.17
CA SER A 109 12.19 20.32 3.20
C SER A 109 11.28 19.57 4.19
N LEU A 110 11.76 18.48 4.78
CA LEU A 110 10.96 17.68 5.71
C LEU A 110 10.84 18.37 7.05
N SER A 111 9.61 18.57 7.47
CA SER A 111 9.28 19.00 8.82
C SER A 111 9.04 17.78 9.72
N VAL A 112 9.43 17.87 11.00
CA VAL A 112 9.33 16.76 11.96
C VAL A 112 7.90 16.20 12.04
N TRP A 113 6.89 17.05 11.91
CA TRP A 113 5.50 16.61 12.02
C TRP A 113 5.04 15.72 10.86
N GLN A 114 5.66 15.82 9.67
CA GLN A 114 5.35 14.96 8.51
C GLN A 114 5.73 13.50 8.76
N ILE A 115 6.62 13.22 9.71
CA ILE A 115 6.94 11.85 10.15
C ILE A 115 5.70 11.19 10.78
N TYR A 116 4.87 11.95 11.49
CA TYR A 116 3.62 11.41 12.06
C TYR A 116 2.60 11.06 10.98
N LEU A 117 2.56 11.79 9.86
CA LEU A 117 1.68 11.45 8.73
C LEU A 117 2.08 10.09 8.12
N LEU A 118 3.38 9.84 7.92
CA LEU A 118 3.88 8.55 7.43
C LEU A 118 3.43 7.37 8.33
N GLY A 119 3.44 7.56 9.65
CA GLY A 119 2.93 6.55 10.59
C GLY A 119 1.40 6.39 10.51
N PHE A 120 0.68 7.51 10.33
CA PHE A 120 -0.77 7.52 10.19
C PHE A 120 -1.23 6.80 8.92
N GLU A 121 -0.59 7.04 7.78
CA GLU A 121 -0.83 6.35 6.50
C GLU A 121 -0.79 4.82 6.69
N ARG A 122 0.18 4.32 7.45
CA ARG A 122 0.36 2.87 7.69
C ARG A 122 -0.76 2.28 8.54
N ILE A 123 -1.29 3.03 9.50
CA ILE A 123 -2.44 2.60 10.31
C ILE A 123 -3.70 2.56 9.44
N LEU A 124 -3.88 3.55 8.56
CA LEU A 124 -4.98 3.57 7.59
C LEU A 124 -4.89 2.39 6.62
N ALA A 125 -3.71 2.14 6.05
CA ALA A 125 -3.45 1.03 5.14
C ALA A 125 -3.70 -0.33 5.81
N LEU A 126 -3.26 -0.51 7.06
CA LEU A 126 -3.56 -1.72 7.85
C LEU A 126 -5.07 -1.93 8.00
N GLY A 127 -5.79 -0.87 8.39
CA GLY A 127 -7.26 -0.90 8.49
C GLY A 127 -7.92 -1.24 7.15
N PHE A 128 -7.38 -0.71 6.06
CA PHE A 128 -7.90 -0.94 4.72
C PHE A 128 -7.70 -2.38 4.25
N GLN A 129 -6.48 -2.93 4.40
CA GLN A 129 -6.16 -4.32 4.05
C GLN A 129 -7.01 -5.34 4.83
N LEU A 130 -7.31 -5.03 6.10
CA LEU A 130 -8.25 -5.81 6.91
C LEU A 130 -9.65 -5.85 6.31
N LEU A 131 -10.17 -4.70 5.92
CA LEU A 131 -11.51 -4.59 5.33
C LEU A 131 -11.55 -5.23 3.94
N LEU A 132 -10.56 -4.98 3.10
CA LEU A 132 -10.48 -5.53 1.75
C LEU A 132 -10.39 -7.06 1.76
N THR A 133 -9.77 -7.61 2.81
CA THR A 133 -9.73 -9.06 3.00
C THR A 133 -11.13 -9.68 3.09
N VAL A 134 -12.08 -8.96 3.68
CA VAL A 134 -13.48 -9.39 3.77
C VAL A 134 -14.13 -9.50 2.39
N TRP A 135 -13.81 -8.61 1.45
CA TRP A 135 -14.40 -8.65 0.11
C TRP A 135 -13.99 -9.92 -0.64
N VAL A 136 -12.70 -10.28 -0.62
CA VAL A 136 -12.23 -11.52 -1.23
C VAL A 136 -12.75 -12.76 -0.52
N TYR A 137 -12.83 -12.74 0.82
CA TYR A 137 -13.49 -13.78 1.60
C TYR A 137 -14.93 -14.00 1.15
N GLN A 138 -15.71 -12.91 0.97
CA GLN A 138 -17.09 -12.98 0.50
C GLN A 138 -17.18 -13.47 -0.95
N ALA A 139 -16.20 -13.13 -1.80
CA ALA A 139 -16.14 -13.63 -3.18
C ALA A 139 -16.05 -15.17 -3.21
N VAL A 140 -15.19 -15.75 -2.37
CA VAL A 140 -15.01 -17.20 -2.27
C VAL A 140 -16.22 -17.86 -1.62
N ARG A 141 -16.66 -17.35 -0.46
CA ARG A 141 -17.75 -17.95 0.32
C ARG A 141 -19.10 -17.89 -0.40
N GLN A 142 -19.44 -16.76 -1.02
CA GLN A 142 -20.72 -16.60 -1.72
C GLN A 142 -20.67 -17.06 -3.19
N LYS A 143 -19.50 -17.48 -3.71
CA LYS A 143 -19.29 -17.79 -5.13
C LYS A 143 -19.66 -16.65 -6.07
N LYS A 144 -19.50 -15.41 -5.61
CA LYS A 144 -19.84 -14.19 -6.34
C LYS A 144 -18.57 -13.43 -6.71
N TRP A 145 -18.14 -13.61 -7.96
CA TRP A 145 -16.92 -12.99 -8.51
C TRP A 145 -16.95 -11.45 -8.48
N ILE A 146 -18.13 -10.82 -8.42
CA ILE A 146 -18.26 -9.37 -8.31
C ILE A 146 -17.56 -8.79 -7.07
N TYR A 147 -17.51 -9.53 -5.95
CA TYR A 147 -16.79 -9.07 -4.76
C TYR A 147 -15.27 -9.05 -4.97
N LEU A 148 -14.74 -9.97 -5.79
CA LEU A 148 -13.34 -9.99 -6.17
C LEU A 148 -13.00 -8.84 -7.13
N LEU A 149 -13.85 -8.58 -8.13
CA LEU A 149 -13.68 -7.41 -8.99
C LEU A 149 -13.70 -6.11 -8.19
N ALA A 150 -14.66 -6.00 -7.27
CA ALA A 150 -14.73 -4.84 -6.38
C ALA A 150 -13.46 -4.73 -5.52
N ALA A 151 -12.92 -5.84 -5.01
CA ALA A 151 -11.65 -5.83 -4.27
C ALA A 151 -10.49 -5.29 -5.13
N TYR A 152 -10.31 -5.78 -6.36
CA TYR A 152 -9.28 -5.25 -7.27
C TYR A 152 -9.44 -3.74 -7.52
N GLY A 153 -10.67 -3.30 -7.81
CA GLY A 153 -10.94 -1.89 -8.10
C GLY A 153 -10.75 -0.98 -6.89
N ILE A 154 -11.24 -1.40 -5.73
CA ILE A 154 -11.11 -0.65 -4.47
C ILE A 154 -9.64 -0.55 -4.05
N HIS A 155 -8.87 -1.64 -4.18
CA HIS A 155 -7.43 -1.64 -3.93
C HIS A 155 -6.69 -0.62 -4.80
N ALA A 156 -6.85 -0.75 -6.12
CA ALA A 156 -6.19 0.13 -7.07
C ALA A 156 -6.60 1.60 -6.90
N PHE A 157 -7.82 1.85 -6.41
CA PHE A 157 -8.27 3.20 -6.10
C PHE A 157 -7.60 3.76 -4.83
N PHE A 158 -7.48 2.96 -3.77
CA PHE A 158 -6.82 3.38 -2.53
C PHE A 158 -5.34 3.76 -2.73
N ASP A 159 -4.64 3.01 -3.59
CA ASP A 159 -3.24 3.29 -3.91
C ASP A 159 -3.06 4.50 -4.83
N LEU A 160 -4.13 5.06 -5.40
CA LEU A 160 -4.05 6.17 -6.35
C LEU A 160 -3.48 7.43 -5.70
N ALA A 161 -3.98 7.85 -4.54
CA ALA A 161 -3.50 9.07 -3.87
C ALA A 161 -2.01 8.98 -3.47
N PRO A 162 -1.52 7.89 -2.85
CA PRO A 162 -0.09 7.67 -2.62
C PRO A 162 0.73 7.67 -3.92
N SER A 163 0.22 7.05 -5.00
CA SER A 163 0.92 7.00 -6.29
C SER A 163 1.02 8.37 -6.97
N LEU A 164 -0.02 9.21 -6.85
CA LEU A 164 -0.01 10.61 -7.32
C LEU A 164 0.97 11.45 -6.50
N ALA A 165 1.09 11.20 -5.20
CA ALA A 165 2.08 11.86 -4.35
C ALA A 165 3.50 11.44 -4.72
N GLN A 166 3.72 10.15 -5.04
CA GLN A 166 5.02 9.63 -5.45
C GLN A 166 5.60 10.31 -6.70
N VAL A 167 4.75 10.68 -7.66
CA VAL A 167 5.16 11.39 -8.88
C VAL A 167 5.12 12.93 -8.74
N GLY A 168 4.80 13.45 -7.56
CA GLY A 168 4.73 14.88 -7.27
C GLY A 168 3.49 15.60 -7.82
N TRP A 169 2.47 14.87 -8.28
CA TRP A 169 1.22 15.47 -8.76
C TRP A 169 0.27 15.82 -7.62
N LEU A 170 0.36 15.10 -6.50
CA LEU A 170 -0.32 15.42 -5.25
C LEU A 170 0.71 15.83 -4.20
N THR A 171 0.91 17.13 -4.01
CA THR A 171 2.01 17.67 -3.18
C THR A 171 1.63 17.92 -1.72
N ASN A 172 0.33 17.96 -1.40
CA ASN A 172 -0.13 18.19 -0.04
C ASN A 172 -0.26 16.85 0.70
N PRO A 173 0.63 16.53 1.67
CA PRO A 173 0.60 15.25 2.36
C PRO A 173 -0.63 15.11 3.26
N VAL A 174 -1.17 16.20 3.81
CA VAL A 174 -2.40 16.15 4.61
C VAL A 174 -3.59 15.75 3.75
N LEU A 175 -3.63 16.20 2.49
CA LEU A 175 -4.70 15.85 1.57
C LEU A 175 -4.68 14.34 1.23
N VAL A 176 -3.49 13.74 1.09
CA VAL A 176 -3.33 12.29 0.91
C VAL A 176 -3.99 11.54 2.07
N GLU A 177 -3.64 11.88 3.31
CA GLU A 177 -4.19 11.22 4.50
C GLU A 177 -5.71 11.38 4.62
N VAL A 178 -6.25 12.56 4.29
CA VAL A 178 -7.69 12.80 4.30
C VAL A 178 -8.40 11.93 3.28
N VAL A 179 -7.85 11.79 2.07
CA VAL A 179 -8.42 10.90 1.03
C VAL A 179 -8.41 9.45 1.50
N LEU A 180 -7.28 8.95 2.00
CA LEU A 180 -7.16 7.58 2.50
C LEU A 180 -8.12 7.31 3.67
N ALA A 181 -8.27 8.27 4.59
CA ALA A 181 -9.21 8.14 5.70
C ALA A 181 -10.67 8.10 5.23
N LEU A 182 -11.03 8.91 4.24
CA LEU A 182 -12.38 8.90 3.64
C LEU A 182 -12.66 7.57 2.93
N GLU A 183 -11.72 7.09 2.13
CA GLU A 183 -11.82 5.80 1.46
C GLU A 183 -11.96 4.65 2.46
N LEU A 184 -11.16 4.66 3.53
CA LEU A 184 -11.27 3.69 4.60
C LEU A 184 -12.67 3.67 5.22
N VAL A 185 -13.26 4.85 5.50
CA VAL A 185 -14.62 4.96 6.05
C VAL A 185 -15.67 4.43 5.07
N LEU A 186 -15.54 4.76 3.78
CA LEU A 186 -16.46 4.28 2.73
C LEU A 186 -16.39 2.76 2.59
N VAL A 187 -15.17 2.20 2.56
CA VAL A 187 -14.96 0.76 2.49
C VAL A 187 -15.41 0.07 3.77
N ALA A 188 -15.24 0.69 4.94
CA ALA A 188 -15.76 0.16 6.21
C ALA A 188 -17.30 0.07 6.19
N TYR A 189 -17.97 1.10 5.67
CA TYR A 189 -19.41 1.11 5.51
C TYR A 189 -19.89 0.00 4.57
N GLY A 190 -19.26 -0.15 3.40
CA GLY A 190 -19.56 -1.23 2.45
C GLY A 190 -19.29 -2.62 3.03
N THR A 191 -18.16 -2.77 3.72
CA THR A 191 -17.75 -4.01 4.40
C THR A 191 -18.76 -4.42 5.47
N LYS A 192 -19.25 -3.48 6.28
CA LYS A 192 -20.29 -3.74 7.29
C LYS A 192 -21.53 -4.38 6.67
N ALA A 193 -21.99 -3.87 5.53
CA ALA A 193 -23.20 -4.36 4.86
C ALA A 193 -23.07 -5.82 4.38
N ILE A 194 -21.87 -6.24 4.00
CA ILE A 194 -21.62 -7.61 3.50
C ILE A 194 -21.17 -8.56 4.62
N PHE A 195 -20.46 -8.09 5.64
CA PHE A 195 -19.84 -8.92 6.67
C PHE A 195 -20.74 -9.17 7.89
N CYS A 196 -21.52 -8.16 8.30
CA CYS A 196 -22.38 -8.26 9.48
C CYS A 196 -23.77 -8.82 9.17
N LYS A 197 -24.11 -9.02 7.89
CA LYS A 197 -25.37 -9.67 7.51
C LYS A 197 -25.38 -11.08 8.12
N LYS A 198 -26.45 -11.41 8.85
CA LYS A 198 -26.66 -12.79 9.33
C LYS A 198 -26.77 -13.68 8.09
N SER A 199 -25.91 -14.70 8.04
CA SER A 199 -25.98 -15.77 7.04
C SER A 199 -27.07 -16.75 7.42
#